data_AF-A0A2R6KQW0-F1
#
_entry.id   AF-A0A2R6KQW0-F1
#
_cell.length_a   1.000
_cell.length_b   1.000
_cell.length_c   1.000
_cell.angle_alpha   90.00
_cell.angle_beta   90.00
_cell.angle_gamma   90.00
#
_symmetry.space_group_name_H-M   'P 1'
#
loop_
_entity.id
_entity.type
_entity.pdbx_description
1 polymer ?
#
loop_
_entity_poly.entity_id
_entity_poly.type
_entity_poly.pdbx_seq_one_letter_code
_entity_poly.pdbx_strand_id
1 'polypeptide(L)'
;MRRDYFTIDARNLDTSGVPTVAINFEGPTEQLVERLTHADGEPLGSDEVDVAFRLQGPVDEQPEGVVAVTNRITGEFVLELNADSDDVLRFIEAAREYGKQGDESHRYRIQVSIDSDQLLEQQKGTFLVYDANGDLLRHHSLIPSGVEL
;
A
#
# COMPACT_ATOMS: atom_id res chain seq x y z
N MET A 1 6.05 -12.78 9.44
CA MET A 1 6.13 -13.34 8.07
C MET A 1 7.40 -12.86 7.39
N ARG A 2 7.96 -13.64 6.45
CA ARG A 2 9.13 -13.19 5.68
C ARG A 2 8.69 -12.32 4.51
N ARG A 3 9.50 -11.31 4.17
CA ARG A 3 9.19 -10.35 3.09
C ARG A 3 9.23 -10.99 1.70
N ASP A 4 10.06 -12.01 1.52
CA ASP A 4 10.19 -12.77 0.26
C ASP A 4 9.02 -13.72 -0.02
N TYR A 5 8.04 -13.82 0.88
CA TYR A 5 6.76 -14.48 0.61
C TYR A 5 5.76 -13.57 -0.10
N PHE A 6 6.07 -12.28 -0.25
CA PHE A 6 5.17 -11.31 -0.88
C PHE A 6 5.74 -10.85 -2.22
N THR A 7 4.88 -10.81 -3.22
CA THR A 7 5.13 -10.14 -4.50
C THR A 7 4.15 -8.99 -4.68
N ILE A 8 4.55 -7.98 -5.47
CA ILE A 8 3.75 -6.78 -5.72
C ILE A 8 3.68 -6.49 -7.21
N ASP A 9 2.48 -6.20 -7.69
CA ASP A 9 2.21 -5.76 -9.05
C ASP A 9 1.42 -4.45 -9.02
N ALA A 10 1.92 -3.44 -9.72
CA ALA A 10 1.20 -2.19 -9.95
C ALA A 10 0.45 -2.24 -11.29
N ARG A 11 -0.86 -1.97 -11.26
CA ARG A 11 -1.76 -2.07 -12.43
C ARG A 11 -2.47 -0.73 -12.68
N ASN A 12 -2.92 -0.54 -13.92
CA ASN A 12 -3.66 0.65 -14.37
C ASN A 12 -2.88 1.97 -14.21
N LEU A 13 -1.56 1.95 -14.44
CA LEU A 13 -0.73 3.14 -14.28
C LEU A 13 -0.91 4.18 -15.39
N ASP A 14 -1.21 3.70 -16.62
CA ASP A 14 -1.35 4.55 -17.82
C ASP A 14 -2.75 4.43 -18.45
N THR A 15 -3.74 3.95 -17.70
CA THR A 15 -5.11 3.73 -18.18
C THR A 15 -6.11 4.54 -17.35
N SER A 16 -7.38 4.58 -17.78
CA SER A 16 -8.46 5.20 -17.02
C SER A 16 -8.99 4.32 -15.88
N GLY A 17 -8.39 3.15 -15.65
CA GLY A 17 -8.77 2.26 -14.55
C GLY A 17 -8.22 2.77 -13.22
N VAL A 18 -8.81 2.34 -12.11
CA VAL A 18 -8.31 2.67 -10.76
C VAL A 18 -6.89 2.10 -10.61
N PRO A 19 -5.87 2.93 -10.31
CA PRO A 19 -4.53 2.45 -10.01
C PRO A 19 -4.60 1.43 -8.87
N THR A 20 -4.04 0.24 -9.10
CA THR A 20 -4.18 -0.90 -8.19
C THR A 20 -2.82 -1.47 -7.83
N VAL A 21 -2.56 -1.64 -6.53
CA VAL A 21 -1.47 -2.47 -6.02
C VAL A 21 -2.04 -3.83 -5.68
N ALA A 22 -1.58 -4.87 -6.37
CA ALA A 22 -1.90 -6.25 -6.06
C ALA A 22 -0.71 -6.90 -5.35
N ILE A 23 -0.95 -7.39 -4.13
CA ILE A 23 0.04 -8.11 -3.32
C ILE A 23 -0.37 -9.57 -3.29
N ASN A 24 0.52 -10.46 -3.74
CA ASN A 24 0.30 -11.90 -3.63
C ASN A 24 1.20 -12.47 -2.54
N PHE A 25 0.64 -13.35 -1.72
CA PHE A 25 1.35 -14.04 -0.67
C PHE A 25 1.48 -15.53 -0.96
N GLU A 26 2.71 -16.02 -0.92
CA GLU A 26 3.09 -17.41 -1.11
C GLU A 26 3.85 -17.89 0.13
N GLY A 27 3.11 -18.37 1.14
CA GLY A 27 3.70 -18.80 2.41
C GLY A 27 2.66 -19.32 3.43
N PRO A 28 3.06 -19.50 4.71
CA PRO A 28 2.14 -19.93 5.77
C PRO A 28 1.04 -18.88 6.02
N THR A 29 -0.21 -19.27 5.78
CA THR A 29 -1.35 -18.35 5.63
C THR A 29 -1.98 -17.92 6.95
N GLU A 30 -1.90 -18.76 7.99
CA GLU A 30 -2.57 -18.57 9.29
C GLU A 30 -2.33 -17.17 9.88
N GLN A 31 -1.06 -16.75 9.93
CA GLN A 31 -0.68 -15.44 10.48
C GLN A 31 -1.14 -14.26 9.60
N LEU A 32 -1.20 -14.44 8.27
CA LEU A 32 -1.66 -13.38 7.38
C LEU A 32 -3.16 -13.19 7.49
N VAL A 33 -3.91 -14.29 7.51
CA VAL A 33 -5.37 -14.28 7.70
C VAL A 33 -5.71 -13.63 9.03
N GLU A 34 -5.12 -14.09 10.13
CA GLU A 34 -5.35 -13.52 11.47
C GLU A 34 -5.14 -12.00 11.54
N ARG A 35 -4.17 -11.46 10.79
CA ARG A 35 -3.85 -10.03 10.79
C ARG A 35 -4.70 -9.20 9.83
N LEU A 36 -5.30 -9.84 8.83
CA LEU A 36 -6.12 -9.17 7.80
C LEU A 36 -7.62 -9.37 8.01
N THR A 37 -8.03 -10.17 9.00
CA THR A 37 -9.44 -10.41 9.32
C THR A 37 -9.75 -10.12 10.78
N HIS A 38 -10.98 -9.71 11.04
CA HIS A 38 -11.55 -9.69 12.38
C HIS A 38 -11.78 -11.11 12.93
N ALA A 39 -12.19 -11.19 14.20
CA ALA A 39 -12.47 -12.46 14.86
C ALA A 39 -13.66 -13.24 14.27
N ASP A 40 -14.55 -12.56 13.54
CA ASP A 40 -15.66 -13.17 12.78
C ASP A 40 -15.25 -13.64 11.38
N GLY A 41 -13.99 -13.38 10.97
CA GLY A 41 -13.44 -13.74 9.66
C GLY A 41 -13.63 -12.68 8.58
N GLU A 42 -14.28 -11.55 8.87
CA GLU A 42 -14.43 -10.47 7.89
C GLU A 42 -13.10 -9.72 7.68
N PRO A 43 -12.72 -9.36 6.43
CA PRO A 43 -11.50 -8.60 6.17
C PRO A 43 -11.53 -7.21 6.81
N LEU A 44 -10.36 -6.71 7.24
CA LEU A 44 -10.21 -5.35 7.76
C LEU A 44 -10.71 -4.29 6.76
N GLY A 45 -11.37 -3.26 7.28
CA GLY A 45 -11.87 -2.12 6.53
C GLY A 45 -10.78 -1.20 5.97
N SER A 46 -11.14 -0.36 5.00
CA SER A 46 -10.22 0.62 4.40
C SER A 46 -9.63 1.59 5.42
N ASP A 47 -10.42 2.00 6.41
CA ASP A 47 -10.03 2.91 7.48
C ASP A 47 -9.28 2.24 8.63
N GLU A 48 -9.14 0.91 8.61
CA GLU A 48 -8.45 0.12 9.61
C GLU A 48 -7.03 -0.31 9.20
N VAL A 49 -6.66 -0.06 7.95
CA VAL A 49 -5.30 -0.32 7.45
C VAL A 49 -4.66 0.96 6.95
N ASP A 50 -3.36 1.13 7.18
CA ASP A 50 -2.54 2.17 6.59
C ASP A 50 -1.50 1.55 5.67
N VAL A 51 -1.15 2.28 4.60
CA VAL A 51 -0.12 1.86 3.63
C VAL A 51 0.96 2.93 3.58
N ALA A 52 2.19 2.49 3.74
CA ALA A 52 3.37 3.34 3.66
C ALA A 52 4.48 2.69 2.85
N PHE A 53 5.37 3.52 2.31
CA PHE A 53 6.61 3.11 1.67
C PHE A 53 7.78 3.83 2.32
N ARG A 54 8.82 3.09 2.70
CA ARG A 54 10.05 3.65 3.24
C ARG A 54 11.22 3.31 2.33
N LEU A 55 11.85 4.34 1.77
CA LEU A 55 13.08 4.19 0.99
C LEU A 55 14.23 3.69 1.86
N GLN A 56 15.11 2.86 1.32
CA GLN A 56 16.34 2.42 2.00
C GLN A 56 17.55 3.31 1.68
N GLY A 57 17.38 4.32 0.83
CA GLY A 57 18.41 5.29 0.46
C GLY A 57 17.82 6.63 0.02
N PRO A 58 18.65 7.52 -0.57
CA PRO A 58 18.21 8.79 -1.14
C PRO A 58 17.26 8.59 -2.33
N VAL A 59 16.16 9.35 -2.40
CA VAL A 59 15.13 9.20 -3.45
C VAL A 59 15.65 9.41 -4.87
N ASP A 60 16.67 10.26 -5.04
CA ASP A 60 17.30 10.59 -6.32
C ASP A 60 18.22 9.48 -6.84
N GLU A 61 18.57 8.50 -6.01
CA GLU A 61 19.38 7.33 -6.36
C GLU A 61 18.52 6.09 -6.70
N GLN A 62 17.19 6.21 -6.70
CA GLN A 62 16.24 5.12 -7.00
C GLN A 62 16.50 3.84 -6.19
N PRO A 63 16.62 3.93 -4.85
CA PRO A 63 16.92 2.77 -4.01
C PRO A 63 15.68 1.89 -3.88
N GLU A 64 15.88 0.61 -3.58
CA GLU A 64 14.78 -0.20 -3.08
C GLU A 64 14.15 0.41 -1.81
N GLY A 65 12.90 0.06 -1.56
CA GLY A 65 12.24 0.42 -0.33
C GLY A 65 11.38 -0.71 0.22
N VAL A 66 10.67 -0.41 1.30
CA VAL A 66 9.78 -1.34 1.99
C VAL A 66 8.38 -0.78 1.94
N VAL A 67 7.46 -1.52 1.31
CA VAL A 67 6.02 -1.26 1.46
C VAL A 67 5.56 -1.96 2.72
N ALA A 68 4.89 -1.21 3.59
CA ALA A 68 4.30 -1.71 4.83
C ALA A 68 2.80 -1.47 4.84
N VAL A 69 2.06 -2.49 5.26
CA VAL A 69 0.64 -2.37 5.63
C VAL A 69 0.53 -2.54 7.14
N THR A 70 -0.11 -1.60 7.80
CA THR A 70 -0.23 -1.54 9.25
C THR A 70 -1.70 -1.51 9.64
N ASN A 71 -2.08 -2.22 10.70
CA ASN A 71 -3.39 -2.06 11.31
C ASN A 71 -3.41 -0.70 12.03
N ARG A 72 -4.24 0.22 11.58
CA ARG A 72 -4.33 1.58 12.09
C ARG A 72 -4.81 1.64 13.55
N ILE A 73 -5.65 0.69 13.94
CA ILE A 73 -6.25 0.65 15.27
C ILE A 73 -5.23 0.15 16.32
N THR A 74 -4.48 -0.90 16.00
CA THR A 74 -3.50 -1.48 16.93
C THR A 74 -2.09 -0.94 16.75
N GLY A 75 -1.78 -0.34 15.59
CA GLY A 75 -0.43 0.06 15.20
C GLY A 75 0.47 -1.10 14.77
N GLU A 76 -0.06 -2.32 14.68
CA GLU A 76 0.73 -3.51 14.36
C GLU A 76 0.97 -3.67 12.86
N PHE A 77 2.17 -4.12 12.50
CA PHE A 77 2.47 -4.49 11.13
C PHE A 77 1.67 -5.72 10.69
N VAL A 78 0.86 -5.53 9.65
CA VAL A 78 0.12 -6.61 9.00
C VAL A 78 1.08 -7.36 8.09
N LEU A 79 1.68 -6.67 7.12
CA LEU A 79 2.69 -7.22 6.21
C LEU A 79 3.73 -6.17 5.81
N GLU A 80 4.87 -6.66 5.35
CA GLU A 80 5.93 -5.85 4.75
C GLU A 80 6.52 -6.61 3.56
N LEU A 81 6.92 -5.87 2.52
CA LEU A 81 7.62 -6.42 1.36
C LEU A 81 8.63 -5.42 0.81
N ASN A 82 9.65 -5.92 0.13
CA ASN A 82 10.57 -5.06 -0.62
C ASN A 82 9.91 -4.69 -1.95
N ALA A 83 10.10 -3.45 -2.40
CA ALA A 83 9.60 -2.96 -3.67
C ALA A 83 10.61 -2.02 -4.32
N ASP A 84 10.60 -2.01 -5.65
CA ASP A 84 11.33 -1.04 -6.45
C ASP A 84 10.73 0.37 -6.25
N SER A 85 11.57 1.37 -6.00
CA SER A 85 11.07 2.73 -5.76
C SER A 85 10.41 3.33 -6.98
N ASP A 86 10.91 3.08 -8.18
CA ASP A 86 10.37 3.68 -9.38
C ASP A 86 8.97 3.18 -9.66
N ASP A 87 8.72 1.87 -9.45
CA ASP A 87 7.40 1.28 -9.59
C ASP A 87 6.40 1.87 -8.58
N VAL A 88 6.80 2.01 -7.31
CA VAL A 88 5.95 2.59 -6.26
C VAL A 88 5.69 4.08 -6.50
N LEU A 89 6.70 4.85 -6.88
CA LEU A 89 6.57 6.28 -7.14
C LEU A 89 5.71 6.54 -8.38
N ARG A 90 5.90 5.76 -9.45
CA ARG A 90 5.04 5.81 -10.65
C ARG A 90 3.59 5.45 -10.30
N PHE A 91 3.39 4.45 -9.44
CA PHE A 91 2.06 4.12 -8.94
C PHE A 91 1.40 5.29 -8.20
N ILE A 92 2.15 5.97 -7.33
CA ILE A 92 1.66 7.14 -6.59
C ILE A 92 1.29 8.29 -7.55
N GLU A 93 2.09 8.53 -8.58
CA GLU A 93 1.78 9.53 -9.61
C GLU A 93 0.48 9.19 -10.36
N ALA A 94 0.30 7.92 -10.77
CA ALA A 94 -0.93 7.47 -11.41
C ALA A 94 -2.16 7.64 -10.50
N ALA A 95 -2.05 7.25 -9.23
CA ALA A 95 -3.10 7.43 -8.23
C ALA A 95 -3.43 8.91 -7.97
N ARG A 96 -2.40 9.77 -7.96
CA ARG A 96 -2.58 11.22 -7.84
C ARG A 96 -3.35 11.78 -9.03
N GLU A 97 -3.04 11.34 -10.25
CA GLU A 97 -3.71 11.79 -11.47
C GLU A 97 -5.15 11.27 -11.54
N TYR A 98 -5.37 10.00 -11.21
CA TYR A 98 -6.70 9.40 -11.12
C TYR A 98 -7.61 10.21 -10.17
N GLY A 99 -7.10 10.56 -8.98
CA GLY A 99 -7.84 11.37 -8.01
C GLY A 99 -8.14 12.83 -8.41
N LYS A 100 -7.58 13.33 -9.53
CA LYS A 100 -7.97 14.65 -10.09
C LYS A 100 -9.16 14.55 -11.06
N GLN A 101 -9.43 13.37 -11.60
CA GLN A 101 -10.46 13.17 -12.62
C GLN A 101 -11.89 13.10 -12.01
N GLY A 102 -12.00 13.05 -10.68
CA GLY A 102 -13.25 13.11 -9.94
C GLY A 102 -13.06 13.66 -8.52
N ASP A 103 -14.16 13.85 -7.80
CA ASP A 103 -14.16 14.28 -6.38
C ASP A 103 -14.00 13.08 -5.43
N GLU A 104 -13.16 12.11 -5.83
CA GLU A 104 -13.03 10.84 -5.13
C GLU A 104 -12.06 10.97 -3.95
N SER A 105 -12.53 10.62 -2.75
CA SER A 105 -11.70 10.49 -1.55
C SER A 105 -10.71 9.33 -1.66
N HIS A 106 -11.01 8.35 -2.53
CA HIS A 106 -10.17 7.20 -2.81
C HIS A 106 -9.40 7.43 -4.11
N ARG A 107 -8.08 7.18 -4.07
CA ARG A 107 -7.15 7.43 -5.17
C ARG A 107 -6.57 6.17 -5.78
N TYR A 108 -6.64 5.06 -5.05
CA TYR A 108 -6.12 3.77 -5.48
C TYR A 108 -6.83 2.61 -4.81
N ARG A 109 -6.58 1.41 -5.33
CA ARG A 109 -7.00 0.13 -4.75
C ARG A 109 -5.79 -0.66 -4.27
N ILE A 110 -5.91 -1.28 -3.10
CA ILE A 110 -5.00 -2.32 -2.62
C ILE A 110 -5.74 -3.65 -2.62
N GLN A 111 -5.11 -4.69 -3.17
CA GLN A 111 -5.58 -6.07 -3.13
C GLN A 111 -4.51 -6.94 -2.48
N VAL A 112 -4.90 -7.81 -1.56
CA VAL A 112 -4.03 -8.84 -0.98
C VAL A 112 -4.65 -10.20 -1.24
N SER A 113 -3.89 -11.11 -1.84
CA SER A 113 -4.35 -12.46 -2.20
C SER A 113 -3.40 -13.53 -1.68
N ILE A 114 -3.95 -14.72 -1.40
CA ILE A 114 -3.22 -15.93 -1.04
C ILE A 114 -3.52 -16.96 -2.13
N ASP A 115 -2.50 -17.51 -2.79
CA ASP A 115 -2.69 -18.52 -3.85
C ASP A 115 -3.71 -18.08 -4.94
N SER A 116 -3.77 -16.77 -5.23
CA SER A 116 -4.75 -16.10 -6.12
C SER A 116 -6.17 -15.93 -5.56
N ASP A 117 -6.48 -16.41 -4.37
CA ASP A 117 -7.73 -16.13 -3.66
C ASP A 117 -7.63 -14.79 -2.93
N GLN A 118 -8.56 -13.88 -3.23
CA GLN A 118 -8.57 -12.53 -2.67
C GLN A 118 -8.96 -12.56 -1.18
N LEU A 119 -8.05 -12.10 -0.33
CA LEU A 119 -8.23 -11.98 1.11
C LEU A 119 -8.67 -10.57 1.53
N LEU A 120 -8.14 -9.53 0.86
CA LEU A 120 -8.45 -8.14 1.14
C LEU A 120 -8.57 -7.37 -0.19
N GLU A 121 -9.59 -6.52 -0.29
CA GLU A 121 -9.62 -5.45 -1.29
C GLU A 121 -10.15 -4.17 -0.64
N GLN A 122 -9.37 -3.09 -0.71
CA GLN A 122 -9.78 -1.79 -0.17
C GLN A 122 -9.43 -0.65 -1.12
N GLN A 123 -10.27 0.37 -1.17
CA GLN A 123 -9.98 1.63 -1.87
C GLN A 123 -9.50 2.68 -0.87
N LYS A 124 -8.40 3.36 -1.18
CA LYS A 124 -7.70 4.22 -0.21
C LYS A 124 -7.29 5.56 -0.85
N GLY A 125 -7.27 6.60 -0.03
CA GLY A 125 -6.82 7.95 -0.43
C GLY A 125 -5.44 8.34 0.08
N THR A 126 -4.95 7.63 1.11
CA THR A 126 -3.67 7.91 1.78
C THR A 126 -2.64 6.85 1.44
N PHE A 127 -1.44 7.28 1.09
CA PHE A 127 -0.26 6.45 0.93
C PHE A 127 0.94 7.32 1.31
N LEU A 128 1.64 6.98 2.39
CA LEU A 128 2.71 7.81 2.93
C LEU A 128 4.08 7.32 2.45
N VAL A 129 4.94 8.23 2.05
CA VAL A 129 6.31 7.92 1.64
C VAL A 129 7.29 8.56 2.59
N TYR A 130 8.22 7.76 3.09
CA TYR A 130 9.28 8.17 4.01
C TYR A 130 10.65 7.93 3.39
N ASP A 131 11.61 8.78 3.73
CA ASP A 131 13.01 8.55 3.40
C ASP A 131 13.65 7.50 4.34
N ALA A 132 14.93 7.21 4.12
CA ALA A 132 15.69 6.28 4.94
C ALA A 132 15.82 6.71 6.42
N ASN A 133 15.72 8.00 6.72
CA ASN A 133 15.77 8.55 8.07
C ASN A 133 14.42 8.50 8.79
N GLY A 134 13.33 8.27 8.05
CA GLY A 134 11.96 8.29 8.55
C GLY A 134 11.27 9.65 8.37
N ASP A 135 11.85 10.57 7.60
CA ASP A 135 11.24 11.85 7.28
C ASP A 135 10.17 11.69 6.20
N LEU A 136 9.00 12.30 6.41
CA LEU A 136 7.88 12.21 5.47
C LEU A 136 8.16 13.02 4.20
N LEU A 137 8.21 12.33 3.07
CA LEU A 137 8.30 12.89 1.73
C LEU A 137 6.91 13.30 1.23
N ARG A 138 6.42 14.45 1.69
CA ARG A 138 5.06 14.96 1.38
C ARG A 138 4.77 15.05 -0.12
N HIS A 139 5.75 15.47 -0.93
CA HIS A 139 5.59 15.56 -2.39
C HIS A 139 5.41 14.20 -3.08
N HIS A 140 6.00 13.15 -2.50
CA HIS A 140 5.88 11.77 -2.96
C HIS A 140 4.75 11.01 -2.27
N SER A 141 3.96 11.65 -1.40
CA SER A 141 2.87 11.00 -0.67
C SER A 141 1.49 11.31 -1.25
N LEU A 142 0.57 10.37 -1.17
CA LEU A 142 -0.86 10.63 -1.30
C LEU A 142 -1.39 11.03 0.06
N ILE A 143 -1.75 12.30 0.19
CA ILE A 143 -2.39 12.84 1.39
C ILE A 143 -3.76 13.36 0.96
N PRO A 144 -4.86 12.90 1.59
CA PRO A 144 -6.20 13.46 1.34
C PRO A 144 -6.25 14.93 1.71
N SER A 145 -7.00 15.70 0.92
CA SER A 145 -7.23 17.13 1.14
C SER A 145 -8.10 17.29 2.41
N GLY A 146 -7.48 17.49 3.57
CA GLY A 146 -8.19 17.60 4.87
C GLY A 146 -7.50 16.94 6.06
N VAL A 147 -6.40 16.22 5.84
CA VAL A 147 -5.56 15.68 6.93
C VAL A 147 -4.43 16.65 7.23
N GLU A 148 -4.48 17.31 8.39
CA GLU A 148 -3.28 17.89 9.00
C GLU A 148 -2.45 16.75 9.61
N LEU A 149 -1.21 16.59 9.14
CA LEU A 149 -0.20 15.66 9.67
C LEU A 149 0.76 16.42 10.57
#